data_AF-A0A3C0HMW9-F1
#
_entry.id   AF-A0A3C0HMW9-F1
#
_cell.length_a   1.000
_cell.length_b   1.000
_cell.length_c   1.000
_cell.angle_alpha   90.00
_cell.angle_beta   90.00
_cell.angle_gamma   90.00
#
_symmetry.space_group_name_H-M   'P 1'
#
loop_
_entity.id
_entity.type
_entity.pdbx_description
1 polymer ?
#
loop_
_entity_poly.entity_id
_entity_poly.type
_entity_poly.pdbx_seq_one_letter_code
_entity_poly.pdbx_strand_id
1 'polypeptide(L)'
;MRGRMHSCEEFILALRAGFMHNETWGTLATITASELGIGAGDDFEFVLGDGGHEIPDGAIMASVREYYFDWTAEEPATFTIECLDPEPVELPQLDDRLHAAVDQVSDSLRYWADYLASNRAERLDNSFASTVALPAKGLTAARYEFCFWDLDPGDALIIETDVPAARYWAAQLYVMRTFELVDPFGAISSRNHTQVTPSDDGRIRFVVADEDPGVPNWLDTTGQRNGLCTIRWFWPTGDDAPSLAVHRVPLATVRDHLPASTTSVTPEERAGELAARQAHLRWRFRT
;
A
#
# COMPACT_ATOMS: atom_id res chain seq x y z
N MET A 1 -14.01 -15.32 -15.41
CA MET A 1 -13.18 -15.41 -14.18
C MET A 1 -14.05 -15.95 -13.07
N ARG A 2 -13.55 -16.91 -12.29
CA ARG A 2 -14.27 -17.52 -11.17
C ARG A 2 -13.33 -17.73 -9.98
N GLY A 3 -13.88 -17.86 -8.79
CA GLY A 3 -13.08 -18.01 -7.59
C GLY A 3 -13.88 -17.99 -6.31
N ARG A 4 -13.15 -17.89 -5.20
CA ARG A 4 -13.72 -17.76 -3.85
C ARG A 4 -12.95 -16.71 -3.07
N MET A 5 -13.66 -15.86 -2.35
CA MET A 5 -13.07 -14.75 -1.60
C MET A 5 -12.30 -15.18 -0.35
N HIS A 6 -12.72 -16.29 0.28
CA HIS A 6 -12.17 -16.74 1.56
C HIS A 6 -12.09 -15.58 2.57
N SER A 7 -10.91 -15.20 3.08
CA SER A 7 -10.79 -14.08 4.03
C SER A 7 -10.67 -12.70 3.38
N CYS A 8 -10.56 -12.61 2.06
CA CYS A 8 -10.46 -11.32 1.36
C CYS A 8 -11.77 -10.54 1.44
N GLU A 9 -11.73 -9.33 2.00
CA GLU A 9 -12.92 -8.50 2.18
C GLU A 9 -13.25 -7.66 0.93
N GLU A 10 -12.30 -7.49 0.02
CA GLU A 10 -12.48 -6.69 -1.19
C GLU A 10 -11.40 -6.99 -2.23
N PHE A 11 -11.77 -7.01 -3.52
CA PHE A 11 -10.81 -6.97 -4.60
C PHE A 11 -11.10 -5.83 -5.58
N ILE A 12 -10.05 -5.33 -6.21
CA ILE A 12 -10.15 -4.48 -7.40
C ILE A 12 -9.47 -5.21 -8.55
N LEU A 13 -10.26 -5.64 -9.53
CA LEU A 13 -9.78 -6.08 -10.82
C LEU A 13 -9.67 -4.87 -11.74
N ALA A 14 -8.47 -4.58 -12.21
CA ALA A 14 -8.21 -3.48 -13.14
C ALA A 14 -7.74 -4.02 -14.49
N LEU A 15 -8.44 -3.63 -15.55
CA LEU A 15 -8.01 -3.83 -16.93
C LEU A 15 -7.10 -2.67 -17.33
N ARG A 16 -5.91 -2.98 -17.84
CA ARG A 16 -4.82 -2.01 -17.97
C ARG A 16 -4.23 -1.97 -19.37
N ALA A 17 -3.88 -0.76 -19.81
CA ALA A 17 -3.00 -0.55 -20.97
C ALA A 17 -1.51 -0.73 -20.62
N GLY A 18 -1.16 -0.66 -19.33
CA GLY A 18 0.20 -0.79 -18.81
C GLY A 18 0.34 -0.21 -17.40
N PHE A 19 1.55 -0.27 -16.83
CA PHE A 19 1.91 0.39 -15.57
C PHE A 19 2.65 1.69 -15.82
N MET A 20 2.74 2.57 -14.83
CA MET A 20 3.28 3.93 -14.97
C MET A 20 4.69 4.04 -15.57
N HIS A 21 5.50 2.99 -15.45
CA HIS A 21 6.86 2.93 -16.01
C HIS A 21 6.90 2.46 -17.48
N ASN A 22 5.76 2.11 -18.07
CA ASN A 22 5.64 1.78 -19.49
C ASN A 22 5.29 3.03 -20.31
N GLU A 23 5.63 3.00 -21.61
CA GLU A 23 5.29 4.08 -22.55
C GLU A 23 3.79 4.34 -22.62
N THR A 24 3.01 3.26 -22.81
CA THR A 24 1.54 3.30 -22.73
C THR A 24 1.12 2.73 -21.39
N TRP A 25 0.36 3.50 -20.61
CA TRP A 25 -0.09 3.08 -19.30
C TRP A 25 -1.45 3.69 -18.95
N GLY A 26 -2.15 3.03 -18.04
CA GLY A 26 -3.46 3.47 -17.60
C GLY A 26 -4.32 2.33 -17.08
N THR A 27 -5.26 2.69 -16.22
CA THR A 27 -6.38 1.80 -15.89
C THR A 27 -7.53 2.17 -16.81
N LEU A 28 -7.98 1.23 -17.64
CA LEU A 28 -9.02 1.45 -18.65
C LEU A 28 -10.41 1.12 -18.10
N ALA A 29 -10.49 0.08 -17.28
CA ALA A 29 -11.70 -0.29 -16.55
C ALA A 29 -11.34 -0.90 -15.19
N THR A 30 -12.28 -0.78 -14.25
CA THR A 30 -12.19 -1.39 -12.93
C THR A 30 -13.48 -2.11 -12.60
N ILE A 31 -13.36 -3.27 -11.97
CA ILE A 31 -14.45 -4.05 -11.40
C ILE A 31 -14.08 -4.31 -9.95
N THR A 32 -14.99 -4.00 -9.02
CA THR A 32 -14.77 -4.23 -7.58
C THR A 32 -15.71 -5.32 -7.05
N ALA A 33 -15.29 -6.03 -6.01
CA ALA A 33 -16.12 -7.06 -5.40
C ALA A 33 -17.42 -6.46 -4.85
N SER A 34 -17.33 -5.30 -4.19
CA SER A 34 -18.48 -4.60 -3.63
C SER A 34 -19.51 -4.14 -4.66
N GLU A 35 -19.08 -3.68 -5.85
CA GLU A 35 -20.02 -3.35 -6.96
C GLU A 35 -20.78 -4.59 -7.48
N LEU A 36 -20.18 -5.77 -7.34
CA LEU A 36 -20.80 -7.05 -7.69
C LEU A 36 -21.58 -7.68 -6.54
N GLY A 37 -21.60 -7.06 -5.36
CA GLY A 37 -22.21 -7.62 -4.15
C GLY A 37 -21.47 -8.85 -3.61
N ILE A 38 -20.17 -8.99 -3.92
CA ILE A 38 -19.29 -10.08 -3.46
C ILE A 38 -18.54 -9.61 -2.21
N GLY A 39 -18.56 -10.41 -1.16
CA GLY A 39 -17.82 -10.18 0.09
C GLY A 39 -16.98 -11.38 0.54
N ALA A 40 -16.38 -11.25 1.72
CA ALA A 40 -15.60 -12.33 2.31
C ALA A 40 -16.41 -13.64 2.41
N GLY A 41 -15.79 -14.76 2.05
CA GLY A 41 -16.39 -16.09 2.08
C GLY A 41 -17.20 -16.48 0.83
N ASP A 42 -17.57 -15.51 -0.01
CA ASP A 42 -18.40 -15.75 -1.19
C ASP A 42 -17.65 -16.46 -2.32
N ASP A 43 -18.36 -17.31 -3.04
CA ASP A 43 -17.95 -17.80 -4.36
C ASP A 43 -18.42 -16.80 -5.41
N PHE A 44 -17.64 -16.63 -6.48
CA PHE A 44 -17.99 -15.70 -7.56
C PHE A 44 -17.65 -16.25 -8.94
N GLU A 45 -18.40 -15.78 -9.93
CA GLU A 45 -18.14 -16.00 -11.34
C GLU A 45 -18.67 -14.81 -12.15
N PHE A 46 -17.85 -14.28 -13.07
CA PHE A 46 -18.23 -13.25 -14.01
C PHE A 46 -17.44 -13.35 -15.31
N VAL A 47 -17.98 -12.82 -16.40
CA VAL A 47 -17.35 -12.84 -17.73
C VAL A 47 -16.67 -11.51 -18.00
N LEU A 48 -15.49 -11.55 -18.62
CA LEU A 48 -14.82 -10.40 -19.22
C LEU A 48 -14.96 -10.55 -20.74
N GLY A 49 -15.54 -9.56 -21.42
CA GLY A 49 -15.85 -9.60 -22.85
C GLY A 49 -17.35 -9.70 -23.12
N ASP A 50 -17.71 -10.37 -24.22
CA ASP A 50 -19.10 -10.47 -24.67
C ASP A 50 -19.98 -11.17 -23.61
N GLY A 51 -21.19 -10.63 -23.40
CA GLY A 51 -22.12 -11.11 -22.37
C GLY A 51 -21.72 -10.82 -20.91
N GLY A 52 -20.68 -10.01 -20.66
CA GLY A 52 -20.21 -9.67 -19.31
C GLY A 52 -19.69 -8.24 -19.19
N HIS A 53 -18.58 -8.08 -18.48
CA HIS A 53 -17.89 -6.79 -18.36
C HIS A 53 -17.03 -6.55 -19.61
N GLU A 54 -17.27 -5.45 -20.31
CA GLU A 54 -16.51 -5.06 -21.49
C GLU A 54 -14.99 -5.05 -21.22
N ILE A 55 -14.21 -5.56 -22.16
CA ILE A 55 -12.75 -5.41 -22.19
C ILE A 55 -12.45 -4.22 -23.10
N PRO A 56 -12.02 -3.06 -22.55
CA PRO A 56 -11.77 -1.89 -23.38
C PRO A 56 -10.65 -2.12 -24.38
N ASP A 57 -10.75 -1.48 -25.54
CA ASP A 57 -9.68 -1.45 -26.54
C ASP A 57 -8.36 -0.98 -25.90
N GLY A 58 -7.28 -1.71 -26.21
CA GLY A 58 -5.95 -1.44 -25.65
C GLY A 58 -5.69 -2.05 -24.27
N ALA A 59 -6.63 -2.79 -23.67
CA ALA A 59 -6.36 -3.58 -22.48
C ALA A 59 -5.43 -4.75 -22.81
N ILE A 60 -4.27 -4.80 -22.17
CA ILE A 60 -3.26 -5.86 -22.35
C ILE A 60 -3.07 -6.74 -21.11
N MET A 61 -3.72 -6.37 -19.99
CA MET A 61 -3.51 -7.00 -18.70
C MET A 61 -4.73 -6.85 -17.79
N ALA A 62 -4.99 -7.91 -17.02
CA ALA A 62 -5.88 -7.92 -15.87
C ALA A 62 -5.03 -7.99 -14.59
N SER A 63 -5.05 -6.94 -13.77
CA SER A 63 -4.37 -6.92 -12.47
C SER A 63 -5.38 -6.98 -11.34
N VAL A 64 -5.23 -7.93 -10.42
CA VAL A 64 -6.07 -8.04 -9.22
C VAL A 64 -5.34 -7.41 -8.03
N ARG A 65 -6.04 -6.60 -7.24
CA ARG A 65 -5.62 -6.17 -5.90
C ARG A 65 -6.57 -6.73 -4.88
N GLU A 66 -6.05 -7.52 -3.96
CA GLU A 66 -6.79 -8.02 -2.80
C GLU A 66 -6.52 -7.14 -1.58
N TYR A 67 -7.58 -6.80 -0.86
CA TYR A 67 -7.53 -6.01 0.35
C TYR A 67 -7.92 -6.87 1.55
N TYR A 68 -6.98 -7.00 2.47
CA TYR A 68 -7.14 -7.69 3.76
C TYR A 68 -7.16 -6.66 4.87
N PHE A 69 -8.28 -6.55 5.59
CA PHE A 69 -8.45 -5.51 6.60
C PHE A 69 -7.94 -6.04 7.94
N ASP A 70 -8.37 -7.23 8.32
CA ASP A 70 -7.80 -7.95 9.45
C ASP A 70 -6.64 -8.83 8.97
N TRP A 71 -5.47 -8.69 9.60
CA TRP A 71 -4.27 -9.44 9.23
C TRP A 71 -4.21 -10.76 9.99
N THR A 72 -5.22 -11.60 9.75
CA THR A 72 -5.30 -12.95 10.30
C THR A 72 -4.68 -13.96 9.34
N ALA A 73 -4.22 -15.08 9.91
CA ALA A 73 -3.62 -16.18 9.18
C ALA A 73 -4.71 -17.08 8.57
N GLU A 74 -5.40 -16.56 7.55
CA GLU A 74 -6.52 -17.21 6.88
C GLU A 74 -6.28 -17.35 5.37
N GLU A 75 -7.09 -18.19 4.72
CA GLU A 75 -6.96 -18.48 3.30
C GLU A 75 -7.24 -17.22 2.44
N PRO A 76 -6.31 -16.83 1.54
CA PRO A 76 -6.54 -15.70 0.65
C PRO A 76 -7.58 -16.03 -0.43
N ALA A 77 -8.07 -15.01 -1.13
CA ALA A 77 -8.93 -15.20 -2.28
C ALA A 77 -8.25 -16.03 -3.37
N THR A 78 -9.02 -16.90 -4.02
CA THR A 78 -8.57 -17.71 -5.15
C THR A 78 -9.23 -17.21 -6.43
N PHE A 79 -8.46 -17.12 -7.52
CA PHE A 79 -8.93 -16.65 -8.82
C PHE A 79 -8.51 -17.62 -9.91
N THR A 80 -9.42 -17.95 -10.81
CA THR A 80 -9.15 -18.68 -12.05
C THR A 80 -9.66 -17.86 -13.23
N ILE A 81 -8.79 -17.66 -14.22
CA ILE A 81 -9.13 -17.05 -15.51
C ILE A 81 -8.96 -18.07 -16.63
N GLU A 82 -9.91 -18.11 -17.54
CA GLU A 82 -9.98 -19.02 -18.67
C GLU A 82 -10.45 -18.23 -19.89
N CYS A 83 -9.84 -18.48 -21.05
CA CYS A 83 -10.30 -17.92 -22.32
C CYS A 83 -11.40 -18.83 -22.87
N LEU A 84 -12.60 -18.29 -23.09
CA LEU A 84 -13.76 -19.07 -23.53
C LEU A 84 -13.70 -19.43 -25.02
N ASP A 85 -13.11 -18.54 -25.83
CA ASP A 85 -12.95 -18.71 -27.27
C ASP A 85 -11.46 -18.62 -27.65
N PRO A 86 -10.64 -19.64 -27.33
CA PRO A 86 -9.20 -19.58 -27.55
C PRO A 86 -8.87 -19.69 -29.04
N GLU A 87 -8.27 -18.63 -29.59
CA GLU A 87 -7.60 -18.69 -30.88
C GLU A 87 -6.12 -19.06 -30.71
N PRO A 88 -5.51 -19.78 -31.68
CA PRO A 88 -4.08 -20.04 -31.66
C PRO A 88 -3.29 -18.73 -31.62
N VAL A 89 -2.54 -18.52 -30.54
CA VAL A 89 -1.63 -17.37 -30.40
C VAL A 89 -0.22 -17.83 -30.69
N GLU A 90 0.40 -17.25 -31.72
CA GLU A 90 1.85 -17.38 -31.90
C GLU A 90 2.56 -16.53 -30.85
N LEU A 91 3.33 -17.18 -29.99
CA LEU A 91 4.16 -16.48 -29.03
C LEU A 91 5.39 -15.88 -29.74
N PRO A 92 5.82 -14.67 -29.37
CA PRO A 92 7.11 -14.14 -29.81
C PRO A 92 8.26 -15.11 -29.48
N GLN A 93 9.38 -14.98 -30.19
CA GLN A 93 10.54 -15.84 -29.93
C GLN A 93 10.99 -15.70 -28.47
N LEU A 94 11.53 -16.77 -27.90
CA LEU A 94 12.00 -16.76 -26.51
C LEU A 94 13.02 -15.64 -26.28
N ASP A 95 13.90 -15.40 -27.25
CA ASP A 95 14.91 -14.35 -27.19
C ASP A 95 14.27 -12.96 -27.07
N ASP A 96 13.26 -12.65 -27.89
CA ASP A 96 12.52 -11.38 -27.83
C ASP A 96 11.84 -11.20 -26.46
N ARG A 97 11.26 -12.27 -25.92
CA ARG A 97 10.60 -12.24 -24.60
C ARG A 97 11.57 -12.01 -23.46
N LEU A 98 12.78 -12.56 -23.55
CA LEU A 98 13.84 -12.34 -22.56
C LEU A 98 14.36 -10.90 -22.62
N HIS A 99 14.60 -10.36 -23.82
CA HIS A 99 14.98 -8.96 -24.00
C HIS A 99 13.90 -8.02 -23.45
N ALA A 100 12.62 -8.26 -23.79
CA ALA A 100 11.51 -7.47 -23.28
C ALA A 100 11.41 -7.50 -21.73
N ALA A 101 11.66 -8.66 -21.11
CA ALA A 101 11.68 -8.78 -19.65
C ALA A 101 12.83 -7.98 -19.01
N VAL A 102 14.02 -8.01 -19.63
CA VAL A 102 15.18 -7.22 -19.17
C VAL A 102 14.92 -5.72 -19.30
N ASP A 103 14.34 -5.29 -20.43
CA ASP A 103 13.98 -3.89 -20.66
C ASP A 103 12.94 -3.43 -19.64
N GLN A 104 11.90 -4.25 -19.38
CA GLN A 104 10.87 -3.93 -18.39
C GLN A 104 11.44 -3.74 -16.98
N VAL A 105 12.38 -4.59 -16.55
CA VAL A 105 13.06 -4.42 -15.25
C VAL A 105 13.89 -3.14 -15.23
N SER A 106 14.66 -2.88 -16.28
CA SER A 106 15.54 -1.71 -16.39
C SER A 106 14.75 -0.40 -16.38
N ASP A 107 13.65 -0.35 -17.13
CA ASP A 107 12.76 0.80 -17.21
C ASP A 107 12.02 1.04 -15.91
N SER A 108 11.52 -0.01 -15.25
CA SER A 108 10.89 0.08 -13.94
C SER A 108 11.83 0.68 -12.89
N LEU A 109 13.06 0.15 -12.77
CA LEU A 109 14.03 0.62 -11.79
C LEU A 109 14.41 2.09 -12.00
N ARG A 110 14.63 2.49 -13.27
CA ARG A 110 14.95 3.88 -13.62
C ARG A 110 13.78 4.82 -13.34
N TYR A 111 12.58 4.45 -13.81
CA TYR A 111 11.38 5.26 -13.64
C TYR A 111 11.07 5.52 -12.17
N TRP A 112 11.06 4.49 -11.32
CA TRP A 112 10.68 4.66 -9.91
C TRP A 112 11.72 5.43 -9.10
N ALA A 113 13.01 5.27 -9.42
CA ALA A 113 14.07 6.06 -8.83
C ALA A 113 13.90 7.55 -9.17
N ASP A 114 13.67 7.86 -10.45
CA ASP A 114 13.43 9.23 -10.92
C ASP A 114 12.12 9.81 -10.35
N TYR A 115 11.06 9.01 -10.28
CA TYR A 115 9.76 9.39 -9.73
C TYR A 115 9.87 9.82 -8.27
N LEU A 116 10.52 9.01 -7.42
CA LEU A 116 10.68 9.32 -6.00
C LEU A 116 11.62 10.52 -5.79
N ALA A 117 12.73 10.58 -6.53
CA ALA A 117 13.66 11.71 -6.46
C ALA A 117 12.97 13.04 -6.83
N SER A 118 12.18 13.04 -7.91
CA SER A 118 11.44 14.22 -8.35
C SER A 118 10.36 14.62 -7.35
N ASN A 119 9.57 13.65 -6.85
CA ASN A 119 8.54 13.94 -5.84
C ASN A 119 9.12 14.47 -4.53
N ARG A 120 10.30 13.97 -4.12
CA ARG A 120 11.00 14.48 -2.94
C ARG A 120 11.53 15.89 -3.16
N ALA A 121 12.08 16.20 -4.34
CA ALA A 121 12.57 17.55 -4.66
C ALA A 121 11.47 18.63 -4.63
N GLU A 122 10.21 18.23 -4.85
CA GLU A 122 9.01 19.07 -4.78
C GLU A 122 8.37 19.15 -3.39
N ARG A 123 9.00 18.58 -2.36
CA ARG A 123 8.50 18.52 -0.99
C ARG A 123 9.61 18.82 0.00
N LEU A 124 9.19 19.22 1.20
CA LEU A 124 10.13 19.34 2.32
C LEU A 124 10.22 17.99 3.02
N ASP A 125 11.44 17.56 3.32
CA ASP A 125 11.63 16.39 4.17
C ASP A 125 10.97 16.60 5.53
N ASN A 126 10.52 15.49 6.13
CA ASN A 126 9.87 15.45 7.43
C ASN A 126 8.60 16.34 7.47
N SER A 127 7.89 16.45 6.33
CA SER A 127 6.68 17.25 6.16
C SER A 127 5.75 16.66 5.09
N PHE A 128 4.46 16.96 5.20
CA PHE A 128 3.47 16.77 4.12
C PHE A 128 3.31 18.01 3.23
N ALA A 129 4.06 19.09 3.50
CA ALA A 129 4.01 20.29 2.70
C ALA A 129 4.69 20.07 1.33
N SER A 130 3.99 20.47 0.26
CA SER A 130 4.60 20.59 -1.06
C SER A 130 5.12 22.01 -1.30
N THR A 131 6.22 22.11 -2.05
CA THR A 131 6.79 23.38 -2.51
C THR A 131 6.13 23.86 -3.82
N VAL A 132 5.21 23.07 -4.40
CA VAL A 132 4.50 23.35 -5.66
C VAL A 132 3.03 22.86 -5.59
N ALA A 133 2.16 23.39 -6.44
CA ALA A 133 0.78 22.90 -6.54
C ALA A 133 0.74 21.58 -7.32
N LEU A 134 0.26 20.51 -6.69
CA LEU A 134 0.24 19.17 -7.30
C LEU A 134 -1.12 18.89 -7.97
N PRO A 135 -1.14 18.36 -9.21
CA PRO A 135 -2.38 17.91 -9.83
C PRO A 135 -2.91 16.66 -9.13
N ALA A 136 -4.24 16.57 -8.97
CA ALA A 136 -4.89 15.37 -8.45
C ALA A 136 -4.64 14.19 -9.42
N LYS A 137 -3.81 13.24 -9.00
CA LYS A 137 -3.58 11.97 -9.69
C LYS A 137 -3.82 10.84 -8.69
N GLY A 138 -4.60 9.84 -9.08
CA GLY A 138 -4.86 8.68 -8.23
C GLY A 138 -6.00 7.82 -8.75
N LEU A 139 -6.07 6.58 -8.26
CA LEU A 139 -7.25 5.73 -8.44
C LEU A 139 -8.47 6.44 -7.82
N THR A 140 -9.63 6.47 -8.47
CA THR A 140 -10.82 7.12 -7.89
C THR A 140 -11.14 6.61 -6.49
N ALA A 141 -10.90 5.31 -6.27
CA ALA A 141 -11.09 4.62 -4.99
C ALA A 141 -9.99 4.84 -3.95
N ALA A 142 -8.90 5.56 -4.25
CA ALA A 142 -7.76 5.74 -3.33
C ALA A 142 -7.27 7.20 -3.28
N ARG A 143 -6.71 7.58 -2.15
CA ARG A 143 -6.04 8.86 -1.93
C ARG A 143 -4.77 8.62 -1.12
N TYR A 144 -3.81 9.53 -1.29
CA TYR A 144 -2.46 9.38 -0.75
C TYR A 144 -1.92 10.73 -0.31
N GLU A 145 -1.22 10.71 0.82
CA GLU A 145 -0.41 11.81 1.32
C GLU A 145 1.02 11.34 1.51
N PHE A 146 1.98 12.12 1.05
CA PHE A 146 3.39 11.74 0.96
C PHE A 146 4.24 12.57 1.92
N CYS A 147 4.92 11.90 2.84
CA CYS A 147 5.95 12.48 3.71
C CYS A 147 7.27 11.79 3.43
N PHE A 148 8.18 12.46 2.72
CA PHE A 148 9.56 12.01 2.61
C PHE A 148 10.25 12.25 3.94
N TRP A 149 10.84 11.22 4.53
CA TRP A 149 11.50 11.32 5.82
C TRP A 149 13.02 11.22 5.65
N ASP A 150 13.76 11.98 6.45
CA ASP A 150 15.23 11.96 6.54
C ASP A 150 15.61 12.15 8.01
N LEU A 151 16.09 11.08 8.64
CA LEU A 151 16.31 10.97 10.08
C LEU A 151 17.78 10.61 10.33
N ASP A 152 18.42 11.34 11.23
CA ASP A 152 19.73 10.95 11.73
C ASP A 152 19.57 9.84 12.80
N PRO A 153 20.62 9.07 13.11
CA PRO A 153 20.54 8.03 14.14
C PRO A 153 20.07 8.61 15.49
N GLY A 154 19.06 7.98 16.09
CA GLY A 154 18.45 8.46 17.33
C GLY A 154 17.43 9.59 17.17
N ASP A 155 17.04 9.97 15.96
CA ASP A 155 15.86 10.79 15.69
C ASP A 155 14.62 9.91 15.47
N ALA A 156 13.45 10.47 15.79
CA ALA A 156 12.15 9.92 15.46
C ALA A 156 11.26 10.99 14.79
N LEU A 157 10.36 10.54 13.92
CA LEU A 157 9.34 11.37 13.30
C LEU A 157 7.97 11.01 13.87
N ILE A 158 7.30 11.96 14.51
CA ILE A 158 5.91 11.81 14.95
C ILE A 158 5.01 12.42 13.88
N ILE A 159 4.14 11.59 13.30
CA ILE A 159 3.12 12.00 12.33
C ILE A 159 1.77 11.96 13.03
N GLU A 160 1.16 13.12 13.19
CA GLU A 160 -0.16 13.28 13.78
C GLU A 160 -1.22 13.48 12.69
N THR A 161 -2.35 12.79 12.82
CA THR A 161 -3.46 12.88 11.87
C THR A 161 -4.81 12.57 12.49
N ASP A 162 -5.87 13.13 11.91
CA ASP A 162 -7.23 12.66 12.20
C ASP A 162 -7.46 11.27 11.60
N VAL A 163 -8.44 10.53 12.12
CA VAL A 163 -8.84 9.25 11.53
C VAL A 163 -9.43 9.50 10.13
N PRO A 164 -8.85 8.96 9.04
CA PRO A 164 -9.40 9.17 7.71
C PRO A 164 -10.83 8.61 7.60
N ALA A 165 -11.76 9.41 7.06
CA ALA A 165 -13.13 8.99 6.77
C ALA A 165 -13.15 8.07 5.55
N ALA A 166 -12.87 6.79 5.75
CA ALA A 166 -12.71 5.81 4.68
C ALA A 166 -12.98 4.39 5.18
N ARG A 167 -13.34 3.49 4.26
CA ARG A 167 -13.55 2.06 4.58
C ARG A 167 -12.24 1.36 4.96
N TYR A 168 -11.11 1.80 4.40
CA TYR A 168 -9.78 1.28 4.72
C TYR A 168 -8.75 2.43 4.70
N TRP A 169 -7.81 2.42 5.63
CA TRP A 169 -6.63 3.29 5.57
C TRP A 169 -5.40 2.63 6.18
N ALA A 170 -4.21 3.14 5.85
CA ALA A 170 -2.94 2.65 6.35
C ALA A 170 -1.81 3.69 6.26
N ALA A 171 -0.81 3.52 7.12
CA ALA A 171 0.51 4.14 6.99
C ALA A 171 1.53 3.09 6.53
N GLN A 172 2.40 3.44 5.57
CA GLN A 172 3.38 2.52 4.97
C GLN A 172 4.70 3.22 4.67
N LEU A 173 5.82 2.56 4.99
CA LEU A 173 7.17 3.03 4.70
C LEU A 173 7.72 2.37 3.42
N TYR A 174 8.37 3.17 2.59
CA TYR A 174 8.98 2.77 1.33
C TYR A 174 10.44 3.21 1.20
N VAL A 175 11.21 2.43 0.45
CA VAL A 175 12.62 2.70 0.14
C VAL A 175 12.75 3.77 -0.95
N MET A 176 13.61 4.77 -0.71
CA MET A 176 13.95 5.89 -1.61
C MET A 176 14.79 5.46 -2.82
N ARG A 177 14.29 4.54 -3.66
CA ARG A 177 14.77 4.26 -5.03
C ARG A 177 13.82 3.32 -5.75
N THR A 178 13.51 2.21 -5.11
CA THR A 178 12.73 1.13 -5.74
C THR A 178 11.23 1.27 -5.52
N PHE A 179 10.83 2.15 -4.59
CA PHE A 179 9.43 2.31 -4.16
C PHE A 179 8.82 1.01 -3.60
N GLU A 180 9.67 0.10 -3.12
CA GLU A 180 9.28 -1.10 -2.40
C GLU A 180 9.03 -0.76 -0.93
N LEU A 181 8.22 -1.57 -0.24
CA LEU A 181 8.08 -1.47 1.21
C LEU A 181 9.43 -1.72 1.88
N VAL A 182 9.72 -1.00 2.96
CA VAL A 182 11.00 -1.10 3.70
C VAL A 182 11.29 -2.55 4.10
N ASP A 183 10.36 -3.19 4.81
CA ASP A 183 10.38 -4.63 5.04
C ASP A 183 8.95 -5.08 5.40
N PRO A 184 8.22 -5.72 4.47
CA PRO A 184 6.86 -6.13 4.73
C PRO A 184 6.75 -7.33 5.66
N PHE A 185 7.84 -8.05 6.00
CA PHE A 185 7.78 -9.33 6.70
C PHE A 185 8.56 -9.35 8.01
N GLY A 186 9.81 -8.87 8.00
CA GLY A 186 10.72 -8.87 9.14
C GLY A 186 10.55 -7.70 10.09
N ALA A 187 9.81 -6.66 9.70
CA ALA A 187 9.63 -5.45 10.49
C ALA A 187 8.18 -4.96 10.53
N ILE A 188 7.93 -3.93 11.35
CA ILE A 188 6.66 -3.20 11.40
C ILE A 188 6.77 -1.96 10.52
N SER A 189 6.91 -2.16 9.22
CA SER A 189 7.05 -1.06 8.25
C SER A 189 5.71 -0.49 7.75
N SER A 190 4.59 -1.06 8.19
CA SER A 190 3.25 -0.60 7.86
C SER A 190 2.23 -0.97 8.94
N ARG A 191 1.18 -0.16 9.06
CA ARG A 191 0.00 -0.46 9.88
C ARG A 191 -1.26 0.04 9.17
N ASN A 192 -2.32 -0.75 9.22
CA ASN A 192 -3.64 -0.35 8.72
C ASN A 192 -4.60 0.03 9.86
N HIS A 193 -5.80 0.44 9.49
CA HIS A 193 -6.86 0.88 10.40
C HIS A 193 -7.28 -0.11 11.50
N THR A 194 -7.02 -1.41 11.36
CA THR A 194 -7.34 -2.41 12.40
C THR A 194 -6.18 -2.61 13.39
N GLN A 195 -4.97 -2.17 13.03
CA GLN A 195 -3.73 -2.34 13.79
C GLN A 195 -3.26 -1.05 14.49
N VAL A 196 -3.95 0.07 14.25
CA VAL A 196 -3.60 1.39 14.77
C VAL A 196 -4.49 1.72 15.95
N THR A 197 -3.88 2.23 17.02
CA THR A 197 -4.57 2.67 18.23
C THR A 197 -4.66 4.20 18.23
N PRO A 198 -5.86 4.79 18.09
CA PRO A 198 -6.05 6.22 18.31
C PRO A 198 -5.76 6.60 19.76
N SER A 199 -5.30 7.83 19.96
CA SER A 199 -5.17 8.45 21.29
C SER A 199 -6.56 8.82 21.84
N ASP A 200 -6.63 9.14 23.14
CA ASP A 200 -7.87 9.55 23.83
C ASP A 200 -8.46 10.87 23.32
N ASP A 201 -7.62 11.74 22.73
CA ASP A 201 -8.04 12.95 22.03
C ASP A 201 -8.63 12.69 20.63
N GLY A 202 -8.76 11.42 20.23
CA GLY A 202 -9.32 11.01 18.96
C GLY A 202 -8.36 11.09 17.78
N ARG A 203 -7.10 11.50 17.99
CA ARG A 203 -6.09 11.58 16.93
C ARG A 203 -5.21 10.34 16.86
N ILE A 204 -4.65 10.10 15.68
CA ILE A 204 -3.66 9.06 15.45
C ILE A 204 -2.28 9.72 15.46
N ARG A 205 -1.34 9.07 16.13
CA ARG A 205 0.08 9.46 16.12
C ARG A 205 0.91 8.25 15.74
N PHE A 206 1.50 8.28 14.55
CA PHE A 206 2.51 7.32 14.14
C PHE A 206 3.89 7.79 14.58
N VAL A 207 4.75 6.86 14.95
CA VAL A 207 6.16 7.16 15.25
C VAL A 207 7.05 6.40 14.27
N VAL A 208 7.80 7.11 13.44
CA VAL A 208 8.77 6.51 12.50
C VAL A 208 10.16 6.61 13.11
N ALA A 209 10.82 5.50 13.35
CA ALA A 209 12.16 5.44 13.94
C ALA A 209 12.86 4.11 13.61
N ASP A 210 14.17 4.05 13.79
CA ASP A 210 15.00 2.85 13.58
C ASP A 210 14.99 1.87 14.76
N GLU A 211 14.69 2.36 15.97
CA GLU A 211 14.53 1.54 17.17
C GLU A 211 13.13 1.70 17.78
N ASP A 212 12.63 0.66 18.45
CA ASP A 212 11.30 0.64 19.07
C ASP A 212 11.25 1.52 20.33
N PRO A 213 10.47 2.63 20.33
CA PRO A 213 10.32 3.48 21.52
C PRO A 213 9.30 2.92 22.53
N GLY A 214 8.76 1.72 22.31
CA GLY A 214 7.78 1.06 23.19
C GLY A 214 6.39 1.70 23.12
N VAL A 215 5.98 2.20 21.94
CA VAL A 215 4.67 2.83 21.71
C VAL A 215 3.86 2.07 20.64
N PRO A 216 2.52 2.15 20.62
CA PRO A 216 1.67 1.33 19.75
C PRO A 216 1.97 1.50 18.26
N ASN A 217 1.78 2.71 17.74
CA ASN A 217 1.80 2.99 16.30
C ASN A 217 3.22 3.27 15.76
N TRP A 218 4.23 2.58 16.28
CA TRP A 218 5.58 2.64 15.75
C TRP A 218 5.66 1.99 14.36
N LEU A 219 6.46 2.59 13.49
CA LEU A 219 6.85 2.14 12.17
C LEU A 219 8.38 2.08 12.08
N ASP A 220 8.89 0.88 11.80
CA ASP A 220 10.31 0.56 11.80
C ASP A 220 10.96 0.91 10.45
N THR A 221 11.98 1.79 10.48
CA THR A 221 12.76 2.17 9.28
C THR A 221 13.81 1.14 8.89
N THR A 222 14.04 0.11 9.71
CA THR A 222 15.05 -0.94 9.54
C THR A 222 16.46 -0.37 9.27
N GLY A 223 16.80 0.72 9.95
CA GLY A 223 18.08 1.42 9.83
C GLY A 223 18.26 2.24 8.55
N GLN A 224 17.22 2.39 7.73
CA GLN A 224 17.26 3.30 6.58
C GLN A 224 17.29 4.75 7.08
N ARG A 225 18.17 5.59 6.49
CA ARG A 225 18.30 7.02 6.83
C ARG A 225 17.18 7.88 6.25
N ASN A 226 16.68 7.51 5.07
CA ASN A 226 15.57 8.20 4.42
C ASN A 226 14.66 7.22 3.67
N GLY A 227 13.44 7.69 3.41
CA GLY A 227 12.38 6.91 2.79
C GLY A 227 11.17 7.78 2.46
N LEU A 228 10.10 7.12 2.03
CA LEU A 228 8.78 7.73 1.91
C LEU A 228 7.84 7.07 2.92
N CYS A 229 7.12 7.87 3.69
CA CYS A 229 5.95 7.43 4.43
C CYS A 229 4.71 7.89 3.66
N THR A 230 3.77 6.99 3.40
CA THR A 230 2.46 7.36 2.85
C THR A 230 1.37 7.14 3.87
N ILE A 231 0.48 8.12 4.03
CA ILE A 231 -0.87 7.89 4.56
C ILE A 231 -1.78 7.67 3.36
N ARG A 232 -2.43 6.50 3.29
CA ARG A 232 -3.28 6.10 2.18
C ARG A 232 -4.65 5.68 2.68
N TRP A 233 -5.71 6.13 2.02
CA TRP A 233 -7.07 5.75 2.36
C TRP A 233 -7.88 5.39 1.12
N PHE A 234 -8.74 4.40 1.26
CA PHE A 234 -9.48 3.75 0.19
C PHE A 234 -10.98 3.79 0.48
N TRP A 235 -11.77 4.04 -0.57
CA TRP A 235 -13.20 4.30 -0.52
C TRP A 235 -13.54 5.39 0.51
N PRO A 236 -13.09 6.64 0.26
CA PRO A 236 -13.42 7.76 1.14
C PRO A 236 -14.94 7.93 1.24
N THR A 237 -15.43 8.17 2.45
CA THR A 237 -16.85 8.45 2.73
C THR A 237 -17.15 9.95 2.86
N GLY A 238 -16.11 10.78 2.71
CA GLY A 238 -16.18 12.25 2.63
C GLY A 238 -15.06 12.80 1.74
N ASP A 239 -15.16 14.09 1.42
CA ASP A 239 -14.21 14.75 0.51
C ASP A 239 -12.98 15.35 1.22
N ASP A 240 -13.06 15.51 2.54
CA ASP A 240 -11.99 16.13 3.32
C ASP A 240 -10.78 15.20 3.45
N ALA A 241 -9.60 15.73 3.13
CA ALA A 241 -8.33 15.08 3.47
C ALA A 241 -8.11 15.16 4.99
N PRO A 242 -7.49 14.14 5.61
CA PRO A 242 -7.19 14.19 7.03
C PRO A 242 -6.20 15.33 7.33
N SER A 243 -6.33 15.96 8.50
CA SER A 243 -5.29 16.91 8.93
C SER A 243 -3.98 16.16 9.18
N LEU A 244 -2.85 16.82 8.90
CA LEU A 244 -1.52 16.23 8.99
C LEU A 244 -0.56 17.22 9.62
N ALA A 245 0.09 16.79 10.70
CA ALA A 245 1.18 17.51 11.36
C ALA A 245 2.34 16.57 11.61
N VAL A 246 3.56 17.12 11.56
CA VAL A 246 4.79 16.32 11.68
C VAL A 246 5.77 17.01 12.62
N HIS A 247 6.37 16.23 13.51
CA HIS A 247 7.37 16.69 14.46
C HIS A 247 8.55 15.73 14.49
N ARG A 248 9.76 16.23 14.19
CA ARG A 248 11.00 15.50 14.44
C ARG A 248 11.46 15.74 15.87
N VAL A 249 11.76 14.67 16.59
CA VAL A 249 12.17 14.70 18.00
C VAL A 249 13.29 13.69 18.24
N PRO A 250 14.12 13.85 19.27
CA PRO A 250 15.00 12.78 19.72
C PRO A 250 14.20 11.53 20.08
N LEU A 251 14.66 10.35 19.66
CA LEU A 251 14.03 9.07 19.95
C LEU A 251 13.79 8.87 21.45
N ALA A 252 14.78 9.26 22.27
CA ALA A 252 14.72 9.14 23.72
C ALA A 252 13.60 9.97 24.38
N THR A 253 13.07 10.99 23.69
CA THR A 253 12.01 11.87 24.21
C THR A 253 10.65 11.63 23.56
N VAL A 254 10.50 10.61 22.69
CA VAL A 254 9.23 10.32 21.98
C VAL A 254 8.04 10.28 22.93
N ARG A 255 8.15 9.62 24.08
CA ARG A 255 7.06 9.51 25.07
C ARG A 255 6.57 10.89 25.57
N ASP A 256 7.47 11.85 25.71
CA ASP A 256 7.15 13.21 26.21
C ASP A 256 6.32 14.03 25.21
N HIS A 257 6.34 13.62 23.93
CA HIS A 257 5.59 14.24 22.84
C HIS A 257 4.28 13.54 22.52
N LEU A 258 3.93 12.47 23.25
CA LEU A 258 2.68 11.74 23.09
C LEU A 258 1.73 12.02 24.28
N PRO A 259 0.41 11.85 24.12
CA PRO A 259 -0.53 11.95 25.23
C PRO A 259 -0.13 11.07 26.41
N ALA A 260 -0.32 11.55 27.65
CA ALA A 260 0.04 10.82 28.86
C ALA A 260 -0.70 9.47 29.01
N SER A 261 -1.83 9.30 28.32
CA SER A 261 -2.62 8.08 28.22
C SER A 261 -2.07 7.06 27.21
N THR A 262 -1.06 7.41 26.42
CA THR A 262 -0.45 6.51 25.43
C THR A 262 0.12 5.30 26.13
N THR A 263 -0.39 4.11 25.80
CA THR A 263 0.04 2.85 26.40
C THR A 263 1.49 2.52 26.04
N SER A 264 2.14 1.73 26.89
CA SER A 264 3.43 1.14 26.58
C SER A 264 3.24 -0.17 25.85
N VAL A 265 4.12 -0.46 24.90
CA VAL A 265 4.24 -1.76 24.24
C VAL A 265 5.54 -2.39 24.68
N THR A 266 5.45 -3.59 25.21
CA THR A 266 6.59 -4.39 25.65
C THR A 266 7.26 -5.09 24.46
N PRO A 267 8.54 -5.50 24.59
CA PRO A 267 9.20 -6.31 23.56
C PRO A 267 8.46 -7.63 23.24
N GLU A 268 7.78 -8.23 24.21
CA GLU A 268 6.98 -9.45 24.01
C GLU A 268 5.73 -9.18 23.16
N GLU A 269 5.00 -8.10 23.46
CA GLU A 269 3.86 -7.67 22.64
C GLU A 269 4.29 -7.33 21.21
N ARG A 270 5.42 -6.63 21.04
CA ARG A 270 5.98 -6.32 19.72
C ARG A 270 6.34 -7.59 18.94
N ALA A 271 6.98 -8.56 19.59
CA ALA A 271 7.30 -9.84 18.98
C ALA A 271 6.02 -10.59 18.55
N GLY A 272 4.95 -10.49 19.34
CA GLY A 272 3.62 -10.99 19.01
C GLY A 272 3.02 -10.33 17.76
N GLU A 273 3.07 -9.00 17.65
CA GLU A 273 2.62 -8.27 16.46
C GLU A 273 3.38 -8.71 15.20
N LEU A 274 4.71 -8.84 15.31
CA LEU A 274 5.55 -9.29 14.19
C LEU A 274 5.23 -10.74 13.80
N ALA A 275 5.06 -11.64 14.77
CA ALA A 275 4.69 -13.03 14.52
C ALA A 275 3.33 -13.14 13.82
N ALA A 276 2.33 -12.36 14.24
CA ALA A 276 1.02 -12.29 13.61
C ALA A 276 1.11 -11.81 12.15
N ARG A 277 1.86 -10.72 11.89
CA ARG A 277 2.16 -10.25 10.53
C ARG A 277 2.78 -11.36 9.68
N GLN A 278 3.82 -12.01 10.18
CA GLN A 278 4.50 -13.07 9.43
C GLN A 278 3.58 -14.26 9.17
N ALA A 279 2.71 -14.62 10.10
CA ALA A 279 1.72 -15.69 9.92
C ALA A 279 0.72 -15.33 8.81
N HIS A 280 0.16 -14.12 8.82
CA HIS A 280 -0.72 -13.62 7.75
C HIS A 280 -0.04 -13.69 6.39
N LEU A 281 1.19 -13.18 6.26
CA LEU A 281 1.90 -13.13 4.98
C LEU A 281 2.32 -14.52 4.48
N ARG A 282 2.68 -15.45 5.38
CA ARG A 282 2.93 -16.85 5.00
C ARG A 282 1.68 -17.51 4.44
N TRP A 283 0.51 -17.22 5.01
CA TRP A 283 -0.77 -17.71 4.49
C TRP A 283 -1.10 -17.11 3.12
N ARG A 284 -0.92 -15.79 2.98
CA ARG A 284 -1.21 -15.06 1.74
C ARG A 284 -0.33 -15.48 0.57
N PHE A 285 0.94 -15.79 0.81
CA PHE A 285 1.94 -16.09 -0.24
C PHE A 285 2.38 -17.56 -0.26
N ARG A 286 1.57 -18.47 0.27
CA ARG A 286 1.82 -19.90 0.14
C ARG A 286 1.68 -20.32 -1.33
N THR A 287 2.64 -21.09 -1.81
CA THR A 287 2.63 -21.74 -3.13
C THR A 287 2.11 -23.17 -3.03
#